data_AF-A0A8J1XIZ8-F1
#
_entry.id   AF-A0A8J1XIZ8-F1
#
_cell.length_a   1.000
_cell.length_b   1.000
_cell.length_c   1.000
_cell.angle_alpha   90.00
_cell.angle_beta   90.00
_cell.angle_gamma   90.00
#
_symmetry.space_group_name_H-M   'P 1'
#
loop_
_entity.id
_entity.type
_entity.pdbx_description
1 polymer ?
#
loop_
_entity_poly.entity_id
_entity_poly.type
_entity_poly.pdbx_seq_one_letter_code
_entity_poly.pdbx_strand_id
1 'polypeptide(L)'
;MTLLSYLRCRRLYRIQNFLIAIILLSSLCGIILGISFIMDSDKKNANKDSKKEPLLLEKIKPELNIKSKDEEIKSDDIIENNDRNQDSDNNQINDDVKPKNKINRVELPPVELEQFPVPNYDVHVFYYPWYGNVEVDGQYLHWDHEFLQHWDKKIAAKWPKGKHQPPDDIGSNYYPRLGTYSSRDPKTMESHMEQIRSAGIGVLAVSWYPPDEADGQGNPWDEWMPQLFDYADRYELKVAFHIEPFNDRSPETMQKYVQYIINKYGKHNAFYRKEHNGKTLPLFYIYDSYMIPSNQWKKLLTPQGPFTVRETKYDSHFIGLIVERNHRDQLTDAGFDGMYTYFASDGFSFGSSITRWKQIAEYAKSKDLLFIPSVGPGYIDEKIRPWNHQNTKDRKEGDYYLKEFDAAIAVEPPLISITSFNEWHEGSQIELAVPKIAGAFKYVDYLPHGPDFYLKLTEKSINKYKTKMDMIR
;
A
#
# COMPACT_ATOMS: atom_id res chain seq x y z
N MET A 1 27.82 -22.99 82.26
CA MET A 1 27.30 -23.62 81.02
C MET A 1 28.41 -24.43 80.38
N THR A 2 28.25 -25.73 80.31
CA THR A 2 29.30 -26.73 80.01
C THR A 2 29.59 -26.85 78.51
N LEU A 3 30.81 -27.27 78.15
CA LEU A 3 31.32 -27.51 76.79
C LEU A 3 30.37 -28.40 75.94
N LEU A 4 29.62 -29.29 76.59
CA LEU A 4 28.58 -30.14 76.01
C LEU A 4 27.38 -29.35 75.43
N SER A 5 26.98 -28.25 76.05
CA SER A 5 25.87 -27.40 75.56
C SER A 5 26.28 -26.60 74.32
N TYR A 6 27.54 -26.16 74.25
CA TYR A 6 28.09 -25.44 73.09
C TYR A 6 28.23 -26.36 71.86
N LEU A 7 28.70 -27.60 72.06
CA LEU A 7 28.83 -28.59 70.98
C LEU A 7 27.47 -29.06 70.45
N ARG A 8 26.45 -29.19 71.30
CA ARG A 8 25.06 -29.48 70.88
C ARG A 8 24.47 -28.35 70.04
N CYS A 9 24.67 -27.09 70.46
CA CYS A 9 24.17 -25.92 69.73
C CYS A 9 24.84 -25.77 68.35
N ARG A 10 26.16 -25.99 68.27
CA ARG A 10 26.93 -25.94 67.01
C ARG A 10 26.55 -27.07 66.04
N ARG A 11 26.18 -28.24 66.56
CA ARG A 11 25.69 -29.38 65.75
C ARG A 11 24.27 -29.13 65.23
N LEU A 12 23.38 -28.57 66.04
CA LEU A 12 22.04 -28.17 65.63
C LEU A 12 22.07 -27.04 64.57
N TYR A 13 22.94 -26.05 64.73
CA TYR A 13 23.09 -24.96 63.76
C TYR A 13 23.63 -25.45 62.40
N ARG A 14 24.57 -26.42 62.40
CA ARG A 14 25.05 -27.05 61.16
C ARG A 14 23.96 -27.89 60.49
N ILE A 15 23.15 -28.61 61.24
CA ILE A 15 22.03 -29.40 60.70
C ILE A 15 20.96 -28.47 60.11
N GLN A 16 20.65 -27.36 60.78
CA GLN A 16 19.70 -26.35 60.29
C GLN A 16 20.18 -25.68 58.99
N ASN A 17 21.44 -25.27 58.92
CA ASN A 17 22.00 -24.70 57.68
C ASN A 17 22.09 -25.73 56.54
N PHE A 18 22.33 -27.00 56.85
CA PHE A 18 22.33 -28.08 55.85
C PHE A 18 20.91 -28.36 55.32
N LEU A 19 19.90 -28.34 56.18
CA LEU A 19 18.49 -28.46 55.78
C LEU A 19 18.02 -27.27 54.94
N ILE A 20 18.41 -26.04 55.30
CA ILE A 20 18.10 -24.84 54.50
C ILE A 20 18.78 -24.91 53.13
N ALA A 21 20.04 -25.36 53.06
CA ALA A 21 20.74 -25.57 51.79
C ALA A 21 20.05 -26.63 50.92
N ILE A 22 19.56 -27.73 51.49
CA ILE A 22 18.80 -28.75 50.77
C ILE A 22 17.47 -28.20 50.24
N ILE A 23 16.76 -27.37 51.02
CA ILE A 23 15.48 -26.74 50.61
C ILE A 23 15.71 -25.71 49.49
N LEU A 24 16.81 -24.96 49.55
CA LEU A 24 17.18 -24.02 48.49
C LEU A 24 17.61 -24.76 47.21
N LEU A 25 18.37 -25.86 47.32
CA LEU A 25 18.74 -26.69 46.17
C LEU A 25 17.53 -27.41 45.56
N SER A 26 16.58 -27.90 46.37
CA SER A 26 15.37 -28.54 45.84
C SER A 26 14.44 -27.53 45.16
N SER A 27 14.37 -26.29 45.67
CA SER A 27 13.65 -25.18 45.04
C SER A 27 14.32 -24.75 43.73
N LEU A 28 15.66 -24.71 43.67
CA LEU A 28 16.41 -24.41 42.44
C LEU A 28 16.22 -25.52 41.39
N CYS A 29 16.27 -26.79 41.78
CA CYS A 29 15.97 -27.93 40.90
C CYS A 29 14.51 -27.89 40.42
N GLY A 30 13.55 -27.52 41.28
CA GLY A 30 12.15 -27.34 40.89
C GLY A 30 11.95 -26.23 39.86
N ILE A 31 12.68 -25.11 40.00
CA ILE A 31 12.67 -24.01 39.02
C ILE A 31 13.33 -24.45 37.71
N ILE A 32 14.47 -25.15 37.75
CA ILE A 32 15.15 -25.64 36.53
C ILE A 32 14.30 -26.69 35.79
N LEU A 33 13.64 -27.59 36.53
CA LEU A 33 12.70 -28.56 35.96
C LEU A 33 11.45 -27.86 35.42
N GLY A 34 10.93 -26.85 36.12
CA GLY A 34 9.81 -26.02 35.66
C GLY A 34 10.14 -25.27 34.36
N ILE A 35 11.31 -24.63 34.28
CA ILE A 35 11.80 -23.97 33.06
C ILE A 35 12.00 -24.99 31.94
N SER A 36 12.56 -26.16 32.24
CA SER A 36 12.73 -27.22 31.24
C SER A 36 11.39 -27.78 30.74
N PHE A 37 10.39 -27.88 31.60
CA PHE A 37 9.04 -28.33 31.24
C PHE A 37 8.26 -27.27 30.45
N ILE A 38 8.44 -25.99 30.78
CA ILE A 38 7.91 -24.86 30.00
C ILE A 38 8.59 -24.82 28.63
N MET A 39 9.92 -24.98 28.55
CA MET A 39 10.65 -25.05 27.27
C MET A 39 10.29 -26.29 26.44
N ASP A 40 9.99 -27.43 27.06
CA ASP A 40 9.57 -28.66 26.36
C ASP A 40 8.08 -28.60 25.94
N SER A 41 7.23 -27.92 26.73
CA SER A 41 5.86 -27.57 26.36
C SER A 41 5.84 -26.56 25.21
N ASP A 42 6.70 -25.54 25.25
CA ASP A 42 6.86 -24.57 24.17
C ASP A 42 7.44 -25.22 22.92
N LYS A 43 8.36 -26.19 23.04
CA LYS A 43 8.83 -27.01 21.91
C LYS A 43 7.76 -27.92 21.34
N LYS A 44 6.90 -28.52 22.17
CA LYS A 44 5.79 -29.39 21.72
C LYS A 44 4.64 -28.59 21.10
N ASN A 45 4.34 -27.39 21.62
CA ASN A 45 3.39 -26.46 21.01
C ASN A 45 3.98 -25.89 19.71
N ALA A 46 5.26 -25.51 19.69
CA ALA A 46 5.96 -25.10 18.48
C ALA A 46 5.98 -26.22 17.43
N ASN A 47 6.18 -27.49 17.79
CA ASN A 47 6.15 -28.61 16.83
C ASN A 47 4.74 -28.97 16.32
N LYS A 48 3.68 -28.58 17.03
CA LYS A 48 2.29 -28.76 16.59
C LYS A 48 1.83 -27.63 15.69
N ASP A 49 2.35 -26.42 15.90
CA ASP A 49 2.15 -25.25 15.03
C ASP A 49 3.14 -25.21 13.84
N SER A 50 4.31 -25.87 13.92
CA SER A 50 5.33 -25.89 12.85
C SER A 50 5.13 -26.93 11.76
N LYS A 51 3.96 -27.60 11.70
CA LYS A 51 3.51 -28.34 10.52
C LYS A 51 2.75 -27.48 9.51
N LYS A 52 2.69 -26.16 9.73
CA LYS A 52 2.49 -25.19 8.66
C LYS A 52 3.80 -24.45 8.48
N GLU A 53 4.39 -24.61 7.29
CA GLU A 53 5.55 -23.82 6.88
C GLU A 53 5.25 -22.33 7.11
N PRO A 54 6.16 -21.56 7.72
CA PRO A 54 6.01 -20.12 7.79
C PRO A 54 6.04 -19.56 6.36
N LEU A 55 4.97 -18.86 5.97
CA LEU A 55 4.90 -18.09 4.73
C LEU A 55 6.08 -17.09 4.71
N LEU A 56 7.00 -17.35 3.81
CA LEU A 56 8.20 -16.57 3.51
C LEU A 56 7.83 -15.22 2.87
N LEU A 57 7.40 -14.24 3.67
CA LEU A 57 7.29 -12.84 3.24
C LEU A 57 8.63 -12.09 3.24
N GLU A 58 9.63 -12.60 3.96
CA GLU A 58 11.00 -12.02 3.99
C GLU A 58 11.76 -12.16 2.66
N LYS A 59 11.21 -12.88 1.67
CA LYS A 59 11.85 -13.14 0.36
C LYS A 59 11.14 -12.54 -0.85
N ILE A 60 10.02 -11.83 -0.65
CA ILE A 60 9.42 -11.04 -1.71
C ILE A 60 10.02 -9.63 -1.60
N LYS A 61 11.30 -9.50 -1.99
CA LYS A 61 11.85 -8.20 -2.35
C LYS A 61 11.44 -7.93 -3.81
N PRO A 62 10.98 -6.73 -4.17
CA PRO A 62 11.02 -6.34 -5.57
C PRO A 62 12.50 -6.29 -5.98
N GLU A 63 12.92 -7.19 -6.87
CA GLU A 63 14.23 -7.10 -7.52
C GLU A 63 14.19 -5.92 -8.50
N LEU A 64 14.55 -4.73 -8.01
CA LEU A 64 14.99 -3.63 -8.87
C LEU A 64 16.36 -4.02 -9.45
N ASN A 65 16.39 -4.24 -10.76
CA ASN A 65 17.56 -4.70 -11.51
C ASN A 65 18.57 -3.55 -11.64
N ILE A 66 19.47 -3.41 -10.67
CA ILE A 66 20.57 -2.44 -10.72
C ILE A 66 21.64 -2.95 -11.68
N LYS A 67 21.75 -2.32 -12.85
CA LYS A 67 22.97 -2.33 -13.66
C LYS A 67 23.53 -0.91 -13.75
N SER A 68 24.49 -0.58 -12.88
CA SER A 68 25.43 0.49 -13.15
C SER A 68 26.42 -0.01 -14.21
N LYS A 69 26.41 0.62 -15.40
CA LYS A 69 27.53 0.55 -16.33
C LYS A 69 28.50 1.65 -15.95
N ASP A 70 29.59 1.28 -15.30
CA ASP A 70 30.80 2.10 -15.27
C ASP A 70 31.53 1.86 -16.60
N GLU A 71 31.51 2.85 -17.49
CA GLU A 71 32.44 2.92 -18.62
C GLU A 71 33.48 3.99 -18.30
N GLU A 72 34.69 3.52 -17.94
CA GLU A 72 35.92 4.32 -17.87
C GLU A 72 36.21 4.96 -19.23
N ILE A 73 36.18 6.30 -19.29
CA ILE A 73 36.80 7.04 -20.39
C ILE A 73 38.21 7.42 -19.96
N LYS A 74 39.19 6.76 -20.57
CA LYS A 74 40.60 7.15 -20.52
C LYS A 74 40.81 8.43 -21.35
N SER A 75 41.36 9.44 -20.69
CA SER A 75 42.04 10.57 -21.31
C SER A 75 43.36 10.12 -21.91
N ASP A 76 43.67 10.55 -23.14
CA ASP A 76 45.02 10.90 -23.58
C ASP A 76 44.92 11.86 -24.79
N ASP A 77 45.48 13.06 -24.57
CA ASP A 77 46.12 14.05 -25.45
C ASP A 77 45.76 14.19 -26.94
N ILE A 78 45.56 15.45 -27.37
CA ILE A 78 46.38 16.13 -28.40
C ILE A 78 45.99 17.63 -28.57
N ILE A 79 46.95 18.49 -28.18
CA ILE A 79 47.50 19.68 -28.85
C ILE A 79 46.63 20.96 -29.02
N GLU A 80 47.09 21.98 -28.28
CA GLU A 80 47.20 23.42 -28.56
C GLU A 80 46.75 23.94 -29.95
N ASN A 81 45.96 25.01 -29.93
CA ASN A 81 46.44 26.28 -30.49
C ASN A 81 45.74 27.48 -29.85
N ASN A 82 46.57 28.43 -29.42
CA ASN A 82 46.22 29.77 -28.99
C ASN A 82 45.54 30.54 -30.12
N ASP A 83 44.55 31.35 -29.80
CA ASP A 83 44.65 32.77 -30.16
C ASP A 83 43.84 33.66 -29.22
N ARG A 84 44.52 34.70 -28.78
CA ARG A 84 43.99 35.81 -27.98
C ARG A 84 43.19 36.71 -28.90
N ASN A 85 42.07 37.24 -28.42
CA ASN A 85 41.80 38.67 -28.52
C ASN A 85 40.78 39.07 -27.44
N GLN A 86 41.22 40.03 -26.63
CA GLN A 86 40.35 40.90 -25.85
C GLN A 86 39.53 41.74 -26.82
N ASP A 87 38.26 41.96 -26.53
CA ASP A 87 37.71 43.31 -26.55
C ASP A 87 36.43 43.36 -25.71
N SER A 88 36.43 44.31 -24.79
CA SER A 88 35.30 44.82 -24.04
C SER A 88 34.32 45.50 -24.98
N ASP A 89 33.03 45.23 -24.86
CA ASP A 89 32.04 46.29 -25.00
C ASP A 89 30.69 45.95 -24.34
N ASN A 90 30.24 46.93 -23.57
CA ASN A 90 28.92 47.01 -22.95
C ASN A 90 27.82 46.89 -24.00
N ASN A 91 26.77 46.12 -23.72
CA ASN A 91 25.42 46.52 -24.14
C ASN A 91 24.35 45.92 -23.22
N GLN A 92 23.61 46.83 -22.59
CA GLN A 92 22.32 46.61 -21.95
C GLN A 92 21.35 45.93 -22.94
N ILE A 93 20.70 44.85 -22.51
CA ILE A 93 19.48 44.35 -23.16
C ILE A 93 18.43 44.07 -22.07
N ASN A 94 17.51 45.02 -21.99
CA ASN A 94 16.12 45.00 -21.56
C ASN A 94 15.54 43.72 -20.93
N ASP A 95 15.05 43.90 -19.71
CA ASP A 95 13.91 43.19 -19.12
C ASP A 95 12.68 43.30 -20.02
N ASP A 96 12.25 42.20 -20.64
CA ASP A 96 10.84 41.86 -20.89
C ASP A 96 10.73 40.53 -21.67
N VAL A 97 10.84 39.40 -20.95
CA VAL A 97 10.37 38.11 -21.46
C VAL A 97 9.24 37.63 -20.56
N LYS A 98 8.01 38.06 -20.90
CA LYS A 98 6.79 37.39 -20.42
C LYS A 98 6.80 35.95 -20.93
N PRO A 99 6.65 34.92 -20.09
CA PRO A 99 6.48 33.56 -20.57
C PRO A 99 5.11 33.45 -21.27
N LYS A 100 5.14 33.40 -22.59
CA LYS A 100 4.02 32.90 -23.40
C LYS A 100 3.99 31.38 -23.28
N ASN A 101 3.17 30.88 -22.36
CA ASN A 101 2.50 29.59 -22.48
C ASN A 101 1.21 29.65 -21.65
N LYS A 102 0.21 30.36 -22.19
CA LYS A 102 -1.18 30.07 -21.81
C LYS A 102 -1.54 28.74 -22.46
N ILE A 103 -1.40 27.66 -21.71
CA ILE A 103 -2.13 26.42 -22.01
C ILE A 103 -3.60 26.82 -21.96
N ASN A 104 -4.26 26.86 -23.11
CA ASN A 104 -5.71 27.02 -23.16
C ASN A 104 -6.29 25.82 -22.43
N ARG A 105 -6.73 25.99 -21.18
CA ARG A 105 -7.57 24.99 -20.51
C ARG A 105 -8.83 24.86 -21.38
N VAL A 106 -8.95 23.72 -22.05
CA VAL A 106 -10.19 23.34 -22.72
C VAL A 106 -11.23 23.27 -21.62
N GLU A 107 -12.26 24.10 -21.70
CA GLU A 107 -13.36 24.08 -20.75
C GLU A 107 -14.13 22.78 -20.97
N LEU A 108 -14.01 21.86 -20.00
CA LEU A 108 -14.65 20.55 -20.07
C LEU A 108 -16.17 20.70 -19.88
N PRO A 109 -17.00 19.88 -20.56
CA PRO A 109 -18.45 19.99 -20.45
C PRO A 109 -18.92 19.70 -19.01
N PRO A 110 -20.04 20.30 -18.58
CA PRO A 110 -20.63 20.03 -17.28
C PRO A 110 -21.09 18.57 -17.19
N VAL A 111 -20.99 18.00 -15.99
CA VAL A 111 -21.46 16.64 -15.66
C VAL A 111 -22.83 16.74 -15.00
N GLU A 112 -23.80 15.95 -15.44
CA GLU A 112 -25.11 15.83 -14.78
C GLU A 112 -24.94 14.99 -13.51
N LEU A 113 -24.65 15.63 -12.37
CA LEU A 113 -24.27 14.94 -11.12
C LEU A 113 -25.45 14.25 -10.44
N GLU A 114 -26.67 14.69 -10.70
CA GLU A 114 -27.91 14.21 -10.09
C GLU A 114 -28.23 12.75 -10.45
N GLN A 115 -27.62 12.21 -11.51
CA GLN A 115 -27.79 10.82 -11.91
C GLN A 115 -26.94 9.83 -11.07
N PHE A 116 -26.02 10.33 -10.25
CA PHE A 116 -25.11 9.50 -9.44
C PHE A 116 -25.44 9.57 -7.94
N PRO A 117 -25.23 8.48 -7.17
CA PRO A 117 -25.39 8.52 -5.71
C PRO A 117 -24.42 9.53 -5.08
N VAL A 118 -24.76 10.25 -4.00
CA VAL A 118 -23.82 11.18 -3.32
C VAL A 118 -22.55 10.45 -2.87
N PRO A 119 -21.32 11.00 -3.05
CA PRO A 119 -20.10 10.27 -2.76
C PRO A 119 -19.92 10.11 -1.25
N ASN A 120 -19.50 8.94 -0.81
CA ASN A 120 -19.10 8.70 0.57
C ASN A 120 -17.59 8.93 0.72
N TYR A 121 -17.21 10.08 1.29
CA TYR A 121 -15.81 10.48 1.50
C TYR A 121 -15.08 9.69 2.61
N ASP A 122 -15.79 8.81 3.32
CA ASP A 122 -15.20 7.83 4.24
C ASP A 122 -14.90 6.48 3.54
N VAL A 123 -15.18 6.35 2.24
CA VAL A 123 -14.87 5.15 1.43
C VAL A 123 -13.88 5.50 0.32
N HIS A 124 -12.73 4.85 0.38
CA HIS A 124 -11.58 5.07 -0.50
C HIS A 124 -11.40 3.88 -1.44
N VAL A 125 -10.89 4.10 -2.65
CA VAL A 125 -10.53 3.04 -3.59
C VAL A 125 -9.11 3.22 -4.09
N PHE A 126 -8.29 2.17 -4.06
CA PHE A 126 -6.94 2.21 -4.63
C PHE A 126 -7.02 2.29 -6.16
N TYR A 127 -6.31 3.25 -6.74
CA TYR A 127 -6.39 3.62 -8.15
C TYR A 127 -4.99 3.69 -8.78
N TYR A 128 -4.83 3.09 -9.96
CA TYR A 128 -3.55 2.89 -10.63
C TYR A 128 -3.54 3.61 -11.99
N PRO A 129 -2.79 4.72 -12.12
CA PRO A 129 -2.72 5.52 -13.34
C PRO A 129 -1.56 5.15 -14.27
N TRP A 130 -1.13 3.88 -14.27
CA TRP A 130 0.12 3.45 -14.92
C TRP A 130 -0.07 2.77 -16.29
N TYR A 131 -1.30 2.63 -16.77
CA TYR A 131 -1.58 1.92 -18.01
C TYR A 131 -1.33 2.83 -19.22
N GLY A 132 -0.73 2.29 -20.27
CA GLY A 132 -0.41 3.05 -21.48
C GLY A 132 -0.67 2.26 -22.74
N ASN A 133 -0.96 2.96 -23.84
CA ASN A 133 -1.18 2.35 -25.15
C ASN A 133 -0.40 3.06 -26.26
N VAL A 134 -0.31 2.43 -27.42
CA VAL A 134 0.51 2.92 -28.54
C VAL A 134 0.02 4.29 -29.03
N GLU A 135 -1.29 4.51 -29.05
CA GLU A 135 -1.91 5.71 -29.58
C GLU A 135 -1.61 6.97 -28.74
N VAL A 136 -1.57 6.85 -27.41
CA VAL A 136 -1.38 7.98 -26.49
C VAL A 136 0.05 8.04 -25.95
N ASP A 137 0.64 6.89 -25.65
CA ASP A 137 1.94 6.78 -24.95
C ASP A 137 3.09 6.36 -25.88
N GLY A 138 2.78 6.00 -27.14
CA GLY A 138 3.75 5.50 -28.11
C GLY A 138 4.16 4.04 -27.90
N GLN A 139 3.76 3.41 -26.79
CA GLN A 139 3.99 2.01 -26.45
C GLN A 139 2.95 1.52 -25.46
N TYR A 140 2.80 0.20 -25.32
CA TYR A 140 2.08 -0.36 -24.19
C TYR A 140 2.91 -0.17 -22.91
N LEU A 141 2.21 0.17 -21.82
CA LEU A 141 2.75 0.20 -20.47
C LEU A 141 1.80 -0.60 -19.58
N HIS A 142 2.36 -1.43 -18.70
CA HIS A 142 1.63 -2.37 -17.84
C HIS A 142 0.80 -3.44 -18.57
N TRP A 143 0.12 -3.16 -19.69
CA TRP A 143 -0.60 -4.20 -20.43
C TRP A 143 0.33 -5.31 -20.95
N ASP A 144 1.55 -4.95 -21.35
CA ASP A 144 2.63 -5.83 -21.82
C ASP A 144 3.52 -6.34 -20.67
N HIS A 145 2.99 -6.42 -19.45
CA HIS A 145 3.74 -6.80 -18.25
C HIS A 145 4.58 -8.09 -18.44
N GLU A 146 5.72 -8.16 -17.76
CA GLU A 146 6.56 -9.36 -17.73
C GLU A 146 5.98 -10.48 -16.86
N PHE A 147 6.25 -11.74 -17.22
CA PHE A 147 6.06 -12.86 -16.30
C PHE A 147 7.11 -12.80 -15.18
N LEU A 148 6.68 -12.49 -13.97
CA LEU A 148 7.54 -12.39 -12.81
C LEU A 148 8.08 -13.76 -12.41
N GLN A 149 9.40 -13.84 -12.32
CA GLN A 149 10.09 -15.08 -12.00
C GLN A 149 10.03 -15.36 -10.49
N HIS A 150 9.78 -16.62 -10.15
CA HIS A 150 9.88 -17.05 -8.76
C HIS A 150 11.35 -16.97 -8.29
N TRP A 151 11.60 -16.52 -7.07
CA TRP A 151 12.96 -16.37 -6.51
C TRP A 151 13.74 -17.70 -6.47
N ASP A 152 13.04 -18.83 -6.24
CA ASP A 152 13.60 -20.17 -6.45
C ASP A 152 13.70 -20.49 -7.96
N LYS A 153 14.94 -20.56 -8.46
CA LYS A 153 15.27 -20.88 -9.85
C LYS A 153 14.66 -22.19 -10.36
N LYS A 154 14.46 -23.19 -9.49
CA LYS A 154 13.85 -24.48 -9.88
C LYS A 154 12.35 -24.35 -10.12
N ILE A 155 11.69 -23.47 -9.38
CA ILE A 155 10.27 -23.15 -9.59
C ILE A 155 10.14 -22.25 -10.81
N ALA A 156 10.97 -21.21 -10.93
CA ALA A 156 10.97 -20.30 -12.07
C ALA A 156 11.12 -21.02 -13.42
N ALA A 157 11.97 -22.05 -13.49
CA ALA A 157 12.19 -22.83 -14.70
C ALA A 157 10.92 -23.55 -15.24
N LYS A 158 9.86 -23.68 -14.42
CA LYS A 158 8.59 -24.30 -14.81
C LYS A 158 7.63 -23.34 -15.50
N TRP A 159 7.90 -22.04 -15.45
CA TRP A 159 6.95 -21.00 -15.83
C TRP A 159 7.42 -20.19 -17.04
N PRO A 160 6.49 -19.58 -17.79
CA PRO A 160 6.81 -18.72 -18.91
C PRO A 160 7.75 -17.56 -18.53
N LYS A 161 8.44 -17.04 -19.56
CA LYS A 161 9.29 -15.86 -19.49
C LYS A 161 8.89 -14.90 -20.61
N GLY A 162 9.33 -13.65 -20.49
CA GLY A 162 9.06 -12.61 -21.47
C GLY A 162 7.88 -11.74 -21.05
N LYS A 163 7.29 -11.07 -22.03
CA LYS A 163 6.22 -10.09 -21.88
C LYS A 163 4.94 -10.57 -22.54
N HIS A 164 3.82 -10.14 -21.99
CA HIS A 164 2.53 -10.20 -22.68
C HIS A 164 2.56 -9.38 -23.98
N GLN A 165 1.67 -9.71 -24.93
CA GLN A 165 1.59 -9.06 -26.25
C GLN A 165 0.20 -8.45 -26.48
N PRO A 166 -0.05 -7.23 -25.99
CA PRO A 166 -1.31 -6.54 -26.21
C PRO A 166 -1.57 -6.24 -27.71
N PRO A 167 -2.83 -6.06 -28.12
CA PRO A 167 -4.01 -5.92 -27.26
C PRO A 167 -4.65 -7.23 -26.82
N ASP A 168 -4.41 -8.35 -27.51
CA ASP A 168 -5.14 -9.60 -27.25
C ASP A 168 -4.59 -10.41 -26.06
N ASP A 169 -3.28 -10.38 -25.82
CA ASP A 169 -2.64 -11.00 -24.65
C ASP A 169 -2.13 -9.92 -23.70
N ILE A 170 -2.81 -9.75 -22.56
CA ILE A 170 -2.45 -8.75 -21.56
C ILE A 170 -2.06 -9.42 -20.24
N GLY A 171 -1.30 -8.68 -19.41
CA GLY A 171 -0.94 -9.07 -18.05
C GLY A 171 -2.09 -9.01 -17.05
N SER A 172 -3.26 -9.56 -17.39
CA SER A 172 -4.42 -9.68 -16.51
C SER A 172 -5.19 -10.96 -16.79
N ASN A 173 -5.81 -11.52 -15.75
CA ASN A 173 -6.74 -12.64 -15.86
C ASN A 173 -8.14 -12.19 -16.31
N TYR A 174 -8.46 -10.89 -16.25
CA TYR A 174 -9.68 -10.28 -16.75
C TYR A 174 -9.38 -9.37 -17.94
N TYR A 175 -10.41 -8.92 -18.66
CA TYR A 175 -10.24 -7.98 -19.77
C TYR A 175 -11.07 -6.71 -19.56
N PRO A 176 -10.46 -5.51 -19.58
CA PRO A 176 -11.18 -4.25 -19.38
C PRO A 176 -12.21 -3.98 -20.46
N ARG A 177 -13.36 -3.42 -20.08
CA ARG A 177 -14.37 -2.94 -21.04
C ARG A 177 -13.82 -1.84 -21.94
N LEU A 178 -12.93 -1.01 -21.40
CA LEU A 178 -12.24 0.07 -22.12
C LEU A 178 -11.09 -0.45 -23.01
N GLY A 179 -10.83 -1.77 -23.01
CA GLY A 179 -9.70 -2.37 -23.72
C GLY A 179 -8.36 -2.03 -23.07
N THR A 180 -7.28 -2.10 -23.84
CA THR A 180 -5.93 -1.71 -23.40
C THR A 180 -5.77 -0.20 -23.47
N TYR A 181 -6.46 0.47 -22.54
CA TYR A 181 -6.54 1.93 -22.48
C TYR A 181 -5.21 2.57 -22.04
N SER A 182 -5.07 3.86 -22.33
CA SER A 182 -4.10 4.72 -21.66
C SER A 182 -4.76 5.42 -20.48
N SER A 183 -4.12 5.38 -19.31
CA SER A 183 -4.50 6.16 -18.13
C SER A 183 -4.38 7.67 -18.36
N ARG A 184 -3.65 8.09 -19.39
CA ARG A 184 -3.48 9.50 -19.78
C ARG A 184 -4.54 9.99 -20.77
N ASP A 185 -5.36 9.10 -21.32
CA ASP A 185 -6.46 9.50 -22.22
C ASP A 185 -7.57 10.22 -21.41
N PRO A 186 -7.93 11.46 -21.78
CA PRO A 186 -9.08 12.17 -21.26
C PRO A 186 -10.38 11.36 -21.17
N LYS A 187 -10.65 10.48 -22.15
CA LYS A 187 -11.86 9.64 -22.17
C LYS A 187 -11.80 8.53 -21.12
N THR A 188 -10.62 7.97 -20.90
CA THR A 188 -10.38 6.99 -19.84
C THR A 188 -10.60 7.63 -18.48
N MET A 189 -9.99 8.80 -18.23
CA MET A 189 -10.18 9.53 -16.96
C MET A 189 -11.66 9.84 -16.71
N GLU A 190 -12.38 10.36 -17.73
CA GLU A 190 -13.83 10.62 -17.63
C GLU A 190 -14.59 9.36 -17.23
N SER A 191 -14.38 8.24 -17.95
CA SER A 191 -15.07 6.99 -17.66
C SER A 191 -14.73 6.44 -16.27
N HIS A 192 -13.49 6.60 -15.81
CA HIS A 192 -13.10 6.17 -14.46
C HIS A 192 -13.81 6.98 -13.38
N MET A 193 -13.85 8.31 -13.50
CA MET A 193 -14.56 9.16 -12.54
C MET A 193 -16.06 8.84 -12.52
N GLU A 194 -16.66 8.64 -13.69
CA GLU A 194 -18.06 8.21 -13.81
C GLU A 194 -18.31 6.88 -13.10
N GLN A 195 -17.46 5.87 -13.32
CA GLN A 195 -17.58 4.56 -12.67
C GLN A 195 -17.43 4.65 -11.14
N ILE A 196 -16.42 5.38 -10.66
CA ILE A 196 -16.15 5.56 -9.22
C ILE A 196 -17.32 6.31 -8.57
N ARG A 197 -17.83 7.36 -9.24
CA ARG A 197 -19.01 8.11 -8.81
C ARG A 197 -20.25 7.21 -8.76
N SER A 198 -20.49 6.39 -9.77
CA SER A 198 -21.64 5.48 -9.84
C SER A 198 -21.65 4.43 -8.71
N ALA A 199 -20.47 4.05 -8.22
CA ALA A 199 -20.31 3.16 -7.08
C ALA A 199 -20.54 3.85 -5.73
N GLY A 200 -20.75 5.17 -5.68
CA GLY A 200 -20.89 5.94 -4.43
C GLY A 200 -19.57 6.16 -3.68
N ILE A 201 -18.42 5.84 -4.29
CA ILE A 201 -17.09 6.05 -3.71
C ILE A 201 -16.78 7.55 -3.73
N GLY A 202 -16.19 8.08 -2.66
CA GLY A 202 -15.84 9.50 -2.58
C GLY A 202 -14.36 9.82 -2.76
N VAL A 203 -13.46 8.85 -2.58
CA VAL A 203 -12.02 9.10 -2.59
C VAL A 203 -11.29 8.06 -3.42
N LEU A 204 -10.43 8.52 -4.33
CA LEU A 204 -9.46 7.68 -5.02
C LEU A 204 -8.09 7.87 -4.36
N ALA A 205 -7.55 6.78 -3.82
CA ALA A 205 -6.23 6.70 -3.21
C ALA A 205 -5.25 6.28 -4.31
N VAL A 206 -4.58 7.27 -4.88
CA VAL A 206 -3.83 7.08 -6.12
C VAL A 206 -2.43 6.54 -5.83
N SER A 207 -2.08 5.41 -6.43
CA SER A 207 -0.73 4.83 -6.41
C SER A 207 0.28 5.83 -6.97
N TRP A 208 1.23 6.27 -6.15
CA TRP A 208 2.09 7.41 -6.44
C TRP A 208 3.57 7.11 -6.22
N TYR A 209 4.36 7.48 -7.22
CA TYR A 209 5.81 7.56 -7.19
C TYR A 209 6.27 9.02 -7.31
N PRO A 210 7.45 9.37 -6.80
CA PRO A 210 8.07 10.67 -7.03
C PRO A 210 8.12 11.09 -8.50
N PRO A 211 8.23 12.41 -8.77
CA PRO A 211 8.52 12.89 -10.11
C PRO A 211 9.75 12.18 -10.69
N ASP A 212 9.68 11.84 -11.97
CA ASP A 212 10.73 11.14 -12.71
C ASP A 212 10.99 9.68 -12.25
N GLU A 213 10.19 9.14 -11.33
CA GLU A 213 10.23 7.74 -10.89
C GLU A 213 8.94 7.00 -11.25
N ALA A 214 9.04 5.67 -11.37
CA ALA A 214 7.95 4.73 -11.59
C ALA A 214 8.36 3.33 -11.09
N ASP A 215 7.42 2.38 -11.10
CA ASP A 215 7.78 0.97 -10.97
C ASP A 215 8.50 0.45 -12.22
N GLY A 216 8.97 -0.80 -12.17
CA GLY A 216 9.78 -1.41 -13.24
C GLY A 216 9.05 -1.74 -14.54
N GLN A 217 7.73 -1.54 -14.62
CA GLN A 217 6.88 -1.86 -15.78
C GLN A 217 6.19 -0.62 -16.36
N GLY A 218 6.31 0.52 -15.70
CA GLY A 218 5.65 1.77 -16.05
C GLY A 218 6.60 2.90 -16.41
N ASN A 219 6.03 4.09 -16.57
CA ASN A 219 6.72 5.35 -16.75
C ASN A 219 6.26 6.37 -15.69
N PRO A 220 7.05 7.42 -15.41
CA PRO A 220 6.63 8.48 -14.50
C PRO A 220 5.30 9.10 -14.92
N TRP A 221 4.43 9.35 -13.93
CA TRP A 221 3.06 9.79 -14.20
C TRP A 221 2.63 11.03 -13.40
N ASP A 222 3.42 11.50 -12.42
CA ASP A 222 3.09 12.65 -11.57
C ASP A 222 2.82 13.94 -12.37
N GLU A 223 3.38 14.11 -13.56
CA GLU A 223 3.10 15.28 -14.41
C GLU A 223 1.62 15.37 -14.83
N TRP A 224 0.89 14.25 -14.86
CA TRP A 224 -0.51 14.15 -15.26
C TRP A 224 -1.48 14.26 -14.08
N MET A 225 -0.96 14.29 -12.84
CA MET A 225 -1.79 14.46 -11.64
C MET A 225 -2.73 15.67 -11.71
N PRO A 226 -2.29 16.88 -12.12
CA PRO A 226 -3.20 18.03 -12.20
C PRO A 226 -4.46 17.76 -13.03
N GLN A 227 -4.33 17.00 -14.13
CA GLN A 227 -5.47 16.62 -14.94
C GLN A 227 -6.37 15.64 -14.20
N LEU A 228 -5.82 14.60 -13.56
CA LEU A 228 -6.60 13.68 -12.73
C LEU A 228 -7.40 14.41 -11.64
N PHE A 229 -6.79 15.42 -11.00
CA PHE A 229 -7.45 16.29 -10.03
C PHE A 229 -8.61 17.08 -10.64
N ASP A 230 -8.43 17.68 -11.83
CA ASP A 230 -9.49 18.41 -12.54
C ASP A 230 -10.68 17.48 -12.88
N TYR A 231 -10.42 16.24 -13.32
CA TYR A 231 -11.46 15.24 -13.59
C TYR A 231 -12.16 14.77 -12.31
N ALA A 232 -11.42 14.49 -11.24
CA ALA A 232 -12.01 14.10 -9.96
C ALA A 232 -12.93 15.19 -9.41
N ASP A 233 -12.54 16.46 -9.48
CA ASP A 233 -13.34 17.59 -8.95
C ASP A 233 -14.65 17.79 -9.72
N ARG A 234 -14.64 17.57 -11.04
CA ARG A 234 -15.86 17.61 -11.88
C ARG A 234 -16.91 16.59 -11.46
N TYR A 235 -16.49 15.49 -10.86
CA TYR A 235 -17.36 14.44 -10.31
C TYR A 235 -17.48 14.54 -8.78
N GLU A 236 -17.08 15.65 -8.16
CA GLU A 236 -17.07 15.82 -6.70
C GLU A 236 -16.30 14.73 -5.94
N LEU A 237 -15.34 14.08 -6.60
CA LEU A 237 -14.47 13.08 -5.99
C LEU A 237 -13.26 13.76 -5.34
N LYS A 238 -12.64 13.06 -4.39
CA LYS A 238 -11.39 13.49 -3.75
C LYS A 238 -10.24 12.56 -4.09
N VAL A 239 -9.03 13.10 -4.03
CA VAL A 239 -7.77 12.43 -4.31
C VAL A 239 -6.94 12.36 -3.03
N ALA A 240 -6.65 11.14 -2.59
CA ALA A 240 -5.64 10.84 -1.58
C ALA A 240 -4.43 10.18 -2.27
N PHE A 241 -3.32 10.05 -1.56
CA PHE A 241 -2.09 9.48 -2.11
C PHE A 241 -1.77 8.15 -1.43
N HIS A 242 -1.47 7.15 -2.25
CA HIS A 242 -0.93 5.85 -1.84
C HIS A 242 0.53 5.81 -2.27
N ILE A 243 1.42 6.12 -1.32
CA ILE A 243 2.85 6.28 -1.56
C ILE A 243 3.50 4.91 -1.68
N GLU A 244 3.98 4.61 -2.88
CA GLU A 244 4.63 3.36 -3.23
C GLU A 244 6.08 3.28 -2.70
N PRO A 245 6.70 2.09 -2.67
CA PRO A 245 8.11 1.92 -2.34
C PRO A 245 9.00 2.41 -3.48
N PHE A 246 9.26 3.71 -3.52
CA PHE A 246 10.22 4.33 -4.43
C PHE A 246 11.67 4.20 -3.94
N ASN A 247 12.63 4.53 -4.81
CA ASN A 247 14.06 4.37 -4.51
C ASN A 247 14.50 5.28 -3.36
N ASP A 248 15.34 4.77 -2.46
CA ASP A 248 15.86 5.53 -1.30
C ASP A 248 14.76 6.18 -0.44
N ARG A 249 13.56 5.55 -0.38
CA ARG A 249 12.49 5.98 0.52
C ARG A 249 12.99 5.96 1.96
N SER A 250 13.02 7.13 2.57
CA SER A 250 13.58 7.40 3.89
C SER A 250 12.79 8.54 4.56
N PRO A 251 12.97 8.80 5.86
CA PRO A 251 12.31 9.93 6.52
C PRO A 251 12.55 11.29 5.84
N GLU A 252 13.77 11.52 5.34
CA GLU A 252 14.15 12.76 4.67
C GLU A 252 13.49 12.90 3.30
N THR A 253 13.55 11.86 2.47
CA THR A 253 12.92 11.87 1.13
C THR A 253 11.39 11.88 1.25
N MET A 254 10.82 11.22 2.25
CA MET A 254 9.39 11.32 2.57
C MET A 254 8.99 12.74 2.99
N GLN A 255 9.78 13.42 3.84
CA GLN A 255 9.52 14.82 4.17
C GLN A 255 9.49 15.68 2.90
N LYS A 256 10.53 15.57 2.06
CA LYS A 256 10.61 16.28 0.76
C LYS A 256 9.36 16.06 -0.09
N TYR A 257 8.91 14.82 -0.24
CA TYR A 257 7.79 14.50 -1.14
C TYR A 257 6.41 14.82 -0.55
N VAL A 258 6.23 14.74 0.77
CA VAL A 258 5.02 15.28 1.43
C VAL A 258 4.92 16.79 1.19
N GLN A 259 6.04 17.52 1.33
CA GLN A 259 6.07 18.95 1.03
C GLN A 259 5.75 19.23 -0.44
N TYR A 260 6.33 18.45 -1.35
CA TYR A 260 6.06 18.56 -2.79
C TYR A 260 4.57 18.38 -3.10
N ILE A 261 3.96 17.29 -2.63
CA ILE A 261 2.55 16.96 -2.87
C ILE A 261 1.64 18.06 -2.33
N ILE A 262 1.85 18.49 -1.08
CA ILE A 262 1.00 19.51 -0.45
C ILE A 262 1.18 20.88 -1.13
N ASN A 263 2.40 21.26 -1.50
CA ASN A 263 2.64 22.54 -2.18
C ASN A 263 2.06 22.53 -3.61
N LYS A 264 2.18 21.42 -4.35
CA LYS A 264 1.74 21.31 -5.74
C LYS A 264 0.23 21.11 -5.86
N TYR A 265 -0.36 20.25 -5.04
CA TYR A 265 -1.75 19.81 -5.18
C TYR A 265 -2.66 20.23 -4.02
N GLY A 266 -2.11 20.62 -2.87
CA GLY A 266 -2.89 20.84 -1.64
C GLY A 266 -3.95 21.95 -1.73
N LYS A 267 -3.84 22.87 -2.70
CA LYS A 267 -4.85 23.92 -2.93
C LYS A 267 -6.01 23.47 -3.83
N HIS A 268 -5.92 22.29 -4.44
CA HIS A 268 -6.98 21.78 -5.31
C HIS A 268 -8.21 21.37 -4.50
N ASN A 269 -9.41 21.64 -5.00
CA ASN A 269 -10.67 21.31 -4.31
C ASN A 269 -10.85 19.79 -4.12
N ALA A 270 -10.40 19.00 -5.10
CA ALA A 270 -10.35 17.54 -4.98
C ALA A 270 -9.26 17.01 -4.03
N PHE A 271 -8.37 17.82 -3.44
CA PHE A 271 -7.36 17.30 -2.52
C PHE A 271 -7.98 16.82 -1.19
N TYR A 272 -7.90 15.52 -0.93
CA TYR A 272 -8.55 14.88 0.20
C TYR A 272 -7.94 15.31 1.53
N ARG A 273 -8.81 15.55 2.52
CA ARG A 273 -8.45 15.75 3.92
C ARG A 273 -9.43 14.99 4.80
N LYS A 274 -8.93 14.43 5.89
CA LYS A 274 -9.73 13.74 6.90
C LYS A 274 -9.67 14.50 8.20
N GLU A 275 -10.83 14.68 8.83
CA GLU A 275 -10.91 15.07 10.23
C GLU A 275 -10.64 13.86 11.12
N HIS A 276 -9.68 13.99 12.02
CA HIS A 276 -9.39 13.04 13.09
C HIS A 276 -8.75 13.80 14.27
N ASN A 277 -9.19 13.51 15.50
CA ASN A 277 -8.71 14.17 16.72
C ASN A 277 -8.74 15.71 16.67
N GLY A 278 -9.77 16.29 16.07
CA GLY A 278 -9.99 17.74 15.99
C GLY A 278 -9.13 18.45 14.95
N LYS A 279 -8.39 17.71 14.11
CA LYS A 279 -7.58 18.26 13.02
C LYS A 279 -8.06 17.71 11.69
N THR A 280 -8.24 18.59 10.70
CA THR A 280 -8.54 18.21 9.32
C THR A 280 -7.25 18.27 8.49
N LEU A 281 -6.64 17.12 8.22
CA LEU A 281 -5.31 17.03 7.58
C LEU A 281 -5.35 16.17 6.30
N PRO A 282 -4.38 16.34 5.38
CA PRO A 282 -4.14 15.40 4.29
C PRO A 282 -4.01 13.96 4.79
N LEU A 283 -4.35 12.96 3.97
CA LEU A 283 -4.18 11.54 4.31
C LEU A 283 -3.27 10.85 3.29
N PHE A 284 -2.25 10.15 3.78
CA PHE A 284 -1.30 9.37 2.99
C PHE A 284 -1.30 7.91 3.43
N TYR A 285 -1.56 6.99 2.50
CA TYR A 285 -1.30 5.56 2.68
C TYR A 285 0.16 5.28 2.35
N ILE A 286 0.86 4.56 3.20
CA ILE A 286 2.28 4.21 2.99
C ILE A 286 2.39 2.71 2.74
N TYR A 287 2.50 2.32 1.46
CA TYR A 287 2.65 0.91 1.09
C TYR A 287 3.96 0.35 1.59
N ASP A 288 3.99 -0.90 2.05
CA ASP A 288 5.19 -1.56 2.58
C ASP A 288 5.97 -0.70 3.60
N SER A 289 5.23 0.03 4.45
CA SER A 289 5.83 0.90 5.47
C SER A 289 6.78 0.17 6.42
N TYR A 290 6.61 -1.15 6.59
CA TYR A 290 7.45 -2.01 7.42
C TYR A 290 8.88 -2.20 6.87
N MET A 291 9.15 -1.85 5.60
CA MET A 291 10.51 -1.87 5.05
C MET A 291 11.43 -0.82 5.70
N ILE A 292 10.85 0.21 6.33
CA ILE A 292 11.58 1.24 7.07
C ILE A 292 11.34 1.01 8.57
N PRO A 293 12.40 0.83 9.38
CA PRO A 293 12.25 0.56 10.81
C PRO A 293 11.56 1.71 11.57
N SER A 294 10.83 1.39 12.65
CA SER A 294 10.07 2.38 13.44
C SER A 294 10.91 3.55 13.96
N ASN A 295 12.18 3.32 14.32
CA ASN A 295 13.06 4.39 14.79
C ASN A 295 13.44 5.39 13.68
N GLN A 296 13.38 4.99 12.41
CA GLN A 296 13.54 5.91 11.28
C GLN A 296 12.25 6.68 11.07
N TRP A 297 11.09 6.03 11.03
CA TRP A 297 9.80 6.72 10.90
C TRP A 297 9.55 7.77 11.98
N LYS A 298 9.98 7.51 13.24
CA LYS A 298 9.95 8.51 14.32
C LYS A 298 10.60 9.84 13.93
N LYS A 299 11.64 9.82 13.09
CA LYS A 299 12.33 11.04 12.66
C LYS A 299 11.45 11.97 11.81
N LEU A 300 10.39 11.44 11.21
CA LEU A 300 9.40 12.18 10.41
C LEU A 300 8.07 12.37 11.15
N LEU A 301 7.61 11.35 11.88
CA LEU A 301 6.24 11.26 12.35
C LEU A 301 6.05 11.61 13.83
N THR A 302 7.11 11.95 14.57
CA THR A 302 6.99 12.48 15.94
C THR A 302 7.47 13.94 16.02
N PRO A 303 6.98 14.74 16.98
CA PRO A 303 7.34 16.16 17.07
C PRO A 303 8.85 16.43 17.28
N GLN A 304 9.59 15.47 17.85
CA GLN A 304 11.03 15.61 18.12
C GLN A 304 11.90 15.09 16.95
N GLY A 305 11.30 14.57 15.90
CA GLY A 305 12.03 14.03 14.75
C GLY A 305 12.77 15.13 13.96
N PRO A 306 14.02 14.89 13.52
CA PRO A 306 14.79 15.91 12.76
C PRO A 306 14.17 16.26 11.40
N PHE A 307 13.29 15.42 10.86
CA PHE A 307 12.57 15.64 9.62
C PHE A 307 11.05 15.80 9.86
N THR A 308 10.65 16.19 11.07
CA THR A 308 9.24 16.16 11.46
C THR A 308 8.36 16.99 10.54
N VAL A 309 7.17 16.47 10.24
CA VAL A 309 6.07 17.23 9.62
C VAL A 309 5.00 17.64 10.63
N ARG A 310 5.05 17.11 11.85
CA ARG A 310 4.07 17.36 12.90
C ARG A 310 4.08 18.84 13.30
N GLU A 311 2.89 19.41 13.50
CA GLU A 311 2.72 20.83 13.86
C GLU A 311 3.32 21.83 12.84
N THR A 312 3.57 21.38 11.61
CA THR A 312 3.94 22.23 10.49
C THR A 312 2.77 22.37 9.52
N LYS A 313 2.88 23.24 8.50
CA LYS A 313 1.89 23.29 7.40
C LYS A 313 1.81 22.01 6.55
N TYR A 314 2.71 21.06 6.80
CA TYR A 314 2.78 19.77 6.12
C TYR A 314 2.29 18.60 7.00
N ASP A 315 1.76 18.89 8.20
CA ASP A 315 1.18 17.87 9.08
C ASP A 315 0.05 17.12 8.35
N SER A 316 -0.01 15.82 8.53
CA SER A 316 -0.83 14.89 7.73
C SER A 316 -1.13 13.62 8.51
N HIS A 317 -2.20 12.91 8.15
CA HIS A 317 -2.46 11.56 8.64
C HIS A 317 -1.68 10.54 7.80
N PHE A 318 -0.77 9.81 8.44
CA PHE A 318 0.00 8.74 7.82
C PHE A 318 -0.57 7.39 8.24
N ILE A 319 -0.99 6.59 7.26
CA ILE A 319 -1.60 5.27 7.47
C ILE A 319 -0.64 4.19 7.01
N GLY A 320 -0.12 3.39 7.94
CA GLY A 320 0.87 2.35 7.65
C GLY A 320 0.25 0.99 7.33
N LEU A 321 0.95 0.16 6.56
CA LEU A 321 0.48 -1.17 6.17
C LEU A 321 0.71 -2.19 7.30
N ILE A 322 -0.37 -2.79 7.81
CA ILE A 322 -0.28 -3.93 8.75
C ILE A 322 -0.28 -5.25 7.96
N VAL A 323 0.82 -6.01 8.07
CA VAL A 323 0.99 -7.32 7.43
C VAL A 323 1.05 -8.40 8.51
N GLU A 324 1.93 -8.22 9.50
CA GLU A 324 2.09 -9.10 10.65
C GLU A 324 1.48 -8.49 11.92
N ARG A 325 1.26 -9.33 12.94
CA ARG A 325 0.66 -8.89 14.20
C ARG A 325 1.49 -7.83 14.93
N ASN A 326 2.81 -7.98 14.94
CA ASN A 326 3.76 -7.06 15.59
C ASN A 326 3.79 -5.68 14.91
N HIS A 327 3.40 -5.55 13.64
CA HIS A 327 3.38 -4.27 12.93
C HIS A 327 2.44 -3.26 13.61
N ARG A 328 1.38 -3.70 14.32
CA ARG A 328 0.50 -2.78 15.07
C ARG A 328 1.29 -1.94 16.10
N ASP A 329 2.22 -2.59 16.81
CA ASP A 329 3.02 -1.97 17.86
C ASP A 329 4.15 -1.15 17.21
N GLN A 330 4.77 -1.67 16.15
CA GLN A 330 5.79 -0.95 15.37
C GLN A 330 5.27 0.33 14.72
N LEU A 331 4.06 0.32 14.15
CA LEU A 331 3.42 1.49 13.53
C LEU A 331 3.03 2.54 14.58
N THR A 332 2.45 2.08 15.70
CA THR A 332 2.13 2.96 16.84
C THR A 332 3.39 3.63 17.38
N ASP A 333 4.44 2.85 17.63
CA ASP A 333 5.72 3.37 18.11
C ASP A 333 6.34 4.31 17.08
N ALA A 334 6.22 4.03 15.79
CA ALA A 334 6.72 4.87 14.71
C ALA A 334 6.05 6.25 14.61
N GLY A 335 4.87 6.43 15.21
CA GLY A 335 4.10 7.69 15.17
C GLY A 335 3.11 7.78 14.00
N PHE A 336 2.73 6.66 13.39
CA PHE A 336 1.65 6.63 12.40
C PHE A 336 0.30 6.99 13.05
N ASP A 337 -0.59 7.59 12.26
CA ASP A 337 -1.95 7.99 12.69
C ASP A 337 -2.97 6.87 12.51
N GLY A 338 -2.57 5.78 11.83
CA GLY A 338 -3.45 4.66 11.56
C GLY A 338 -2.78 3.49 10.86
N MET A 339 -3.59 2.48 10.58
CA MET A 339 -3.18 1.28 9.85
C MET A 339 -4.24 0.80 8.85
N TYR A 340 -3.80 0.26 7.73
CA TYR A 340 -4.63 -0.34 6.68
C TYR A 340 -4.08 -1.69 6.23
N THR A 341 -4.88 -2.49 5.51
CA THR A 341 -4.59 -3.92 5.28
C THR A 341 -4.27 -4.31 3.85
N TYR A 342 -4.60 -3.45 2.87
CA TYR A 342 -4.40 -3.55 1.42
C TYR A 342 -4.90 -4.84 0.76
N PHE A 343 -4.30 -6.00 1.03
CA PHE A 343 -4.47 -7.19 0.19
C PHE A 343 -5.93 -7.67 0.10
N ALA A 344 -6.42 -7.85 -1.13
CA ALA A 344 -7.75 -8.37 -1.45
C ALA A 344 -7.92 -9.88 -1.18
N SER A 345 -6.84 -10.58 -0.78
CA SER A 345 -6.87 -12.01 -0.49
C SER A 345 -6.97 -12.26 1.02
N ASP A 346 -8.16 -12.67 1.47
CA ASP A 346 -8.46 -13.06 2.85
C ASP A 346 -7.54 -14.20 3.26
N GLY A 347 -6.77 -13.97 4.34
CA GLY A 347 -5.82 -14.93 4.87
C GLY A 347 -4.39 -14.83 4.33
N PHE A 348 -4.11 -13.95 3.36
CA PHE A 348 -2.74 -13.75 2.86
C PHE A 348 -1.78 -13.24 3.94
N SER A 349 -2.23 -12.28 4.76
CA SER A 349 -1.48 -11.74 5.88
C SER A 349 -2.32 -11.71 7.16
N PHE A 350 -1.70 -11.39 8.30
CA PHE A 350 -2.46 -11.14 9.53
C PHE A 350 -3.41 -9.95 9.36
N GLY A 351 -2.97 -8.91 8.65
CA GLY A 351 -3.77 -7.73 8.36
C GLY A 351 -4.96 -8.01 7.43
N SER A 352 -4.76 -8.77 6.34
CA SER A 352 -5.83 -9.07 5.38
C SER A 352 -6.78 -10.19 5.82
N SER A 353 -6.51 -10.85 6.94
CA SER A 353 -7.40 -11.86 7.50
C SER A 353 -8.61 -11.20 8.17
N ILE A 354 -9.80 -11.30 7.57
CA ILE A 354 -11.01 -10.62 8.09
C ILE A 354 -11.36 -11.04 9.52
N THR A 355 -10.99 -12.27 9.90
CA THR A 355 -11.17 -12.81 11.27
C THR A 355 -10.32 -12.09 12.33
N ARG A 356 -9.35 -11.27 11.91
CA ARG A 356 -8.45 -10.49 12.78
C ARG A 356 -8.85 -9.03 12.88
N TRP A 357 -9.71 -8.52 12.01
CA TRP A 357 -10.07 -7.10 11.96
C TRP A 357 -10.67 -6.58 13.27
N LYS A 358 -11.49 -7.37 13.97
CA LYS A 358 -12.01 -6.98 15.29
C LYS A 358 -10.86 -6.69 16.27
N GLN A 359 -9.86 -7.55 16.32
CA GLN A 359 -8.70 -7.38 17.19
C GLN A 359 -7.88 -6.14 16.80
N ILE A 360 -7.74 -5.87 15.50
CA ILE A 360 -6.98 -4.70 15.01
C ILE A 360 -7.74 -3.40 15.31
N ALA A 361 -9.05 -3.37 15.07
CA ALA A 361 -9.92 -2.23 15.36
C ALA A 361 -9.93 -1.88 16.85
N GLU A 362 -10.07 -2.88 17.73
CA GLU A 362 -10.01 -2.68 19.19
C GLU A 362 -8.66 -2.11 19.64
N TYR A 363 -7.56 -2.59 19.05
CA TYR A 363 -6.22 -2.06 19.32
C TYR A 363 -6.09 -0.61 18.86
N ALA A 364 -6.48 -0.30 17.61
CA ALA A 364 -6.40 1.03 17.05
C ALA A 364 -7.23 2.04 17.87
N LYS A 365 -8.46 1.67 18.25
CA LYS A 365 -9.31 2.46 19.15
C LYS A 365 -8.67 2.71 20.51
N SER A 366 -7.98 1.73 21.09
CA SER A 366 -7.27 1.89 22.37
C SER A 366 -6.06 2.84 22.31
N LYS A 367 -5.65 3.23 21.09
CA LYS A 367 -4.50 4.09 20.80
C LYS A 367 -4.89 5.36 20.06
N ASP A 368 -6.18 5.65 19.90
CA ASP A 368 -6.71 6.76 19.11
C ASP A 368 -6.18 6.79 17.66
N LEU A 369 -5.97 5.60 17.08
CA LEU A 369 -5.51 5.40 15.70
C LEU A 369 -6.68 5.11 14.76
N LEU A 370 -6.56 5.54 13.50
CA LEU A 370 -7.45 5.14 12.43
C LEU A 370 -7.18 3.68 12.03
N PHE A 371 -8.21 2.83 12.05
CA PHE A 371 -8.14 1.53 11.39
C PHE A 371 -8.97 1.56 10.09
N ILE A 372 -8.33 1.24 8.97
CA ILE A 372 -8.92 1.28 7.64
C ILE A 372 -8.84 -0.14 7.04
N PRO A 373 -9.83 -1.02 7.26
CA PRO A 373 -9.84 -2.31 6.59
C PRO A 373 -9.93 -2.11 5.07
N SER A 374 -9.20 -2.96 4.34
CA SER A 374 -9.21 -3.00 2.87
C SER A 374 -10.00 -4.22 2.40
N VAL A 375 -11.05 -3.99 1.62
CA VAL A 375 -11.91 -5.04 1.05
C VAL A 375 -11.63 -5.20 -0.45
N GLY A 376 -11.75 -6.40 -0.99
CA GLY A 376 -11.56 -6.66 -2.42
C GLY A 376 -12.55 -7.69 -2.99
N PRO A 377 -12.84 -7.63 -4.29
CA PRO A 377 -13.86 -8.48 -4.91
C PRO A 377 -13.40 -9.93 -5.11
N GLY A 378 -12.09 -10.16 -5.01
CA GLY A 378 -11.39 -11.42 -5.22
C GLY A 378 -9.93 -11.13 -5.57
N TYR A 379 -9.18 -12.17 -5.94
CA TYR A 379 -7.76 -12.04 -6.29
C TYR A 379 -7.36 -13.13 -7.27
N ILE A 380 -6.63 -12.79 -8.32
CA ILE A 380 -6.00 -13.73 -9.24
C ILE A 380 -4.94 -12.99 -10.06
N ASP A 381 -3.66 -13.36 -9.88
CA ASP A 381 -2.52 -12.70 -10.52
C ASP A 381 -1.69 -13.65 -11.40
N GLU A 382 -2.23 -14.83 -11.70
CA GLU A 382 -1.48 -15.92 -12.35
C GLU A 382 -0.99 -15.58 -13.76
N LYS A 383 -1.55 -14.54 -14.40
CA LYS A 383 -1.04 -14.04 -15.67
C LYS A 383 0.34 -13.40 -15.54
N ILE A 384 0.64 -12.75 -14.42
CA ILE A 384 1.98 -12.18 -14.17
C ILE A 384 2.80 -12.98 -13.15
N ARG A 385 2.15 -13.73 -12.24
CA ARG A 385 2.78 -14.58 -11.20
C ARG A 385 2.20 -15.99 -11.24
N PRO A 386 2.53 -16.81 -12.26
CA PRO A 386 1.89 -18.12 -12.48
C PRO A 386 2.11 -19.14 -11.35
N TRP A 387 3.05 -18.87 -10.44
CA TRP A 387 3.33 -19.67 -9.25
C TRP A 387 2.47 -19.31 -8.03
N ASN A 388 1.61 -18.29 -8.11
CA ASN A 388 0.95 -17.70 -6.94
C ASN A 388 -0.51 -18.17 -6.71
N HIS A 389 -0.93 -19.26 -7.34
CA HIS A 389 -2.31 -19.80 -7.27
C HIS A 389 -2.86 -19.97 -5.84
N GLN A 390 -2.01 -20.25 -4.86
CA GLN A 390 -2.42 -20.41 -3.46
C GLN A 390 -3.13 -19.16 -2.88
N ASN A 391 -2.87 -17.99 -3.45
CA ASN A 391 -3.47 -16.72 -3.03
C ASN A 391 -4.72 -16.36 -3.82
N THR A 392 -5.05 -17.09 -4.88
CA THR A 392 -6.27 -16.90 -5.67
C THR A 392 -7.52 -17.00 -4.80
N LYS A 393 -8.46 -16.07 -5.01
CA LYS A 393 -9.76 -15.99 -4.36
C LYS A 393 -10.81 -15.76 -5.43
N ASP A 394 -11.59 -16.81 -5.70
CA ASP A 394 -12.73 -16.73 -6.61
C ASP A 394 -13.73 -15.68 -6.09
N ARG A 395 -14.25 -14.85 -6.99
CA ARG A 395 -15.20 -13.79 -6.64
C ARG A 395 -16.57 -14.33 -6.20
N LYS A 396 -16.88 -15.59 -6.55
CA LYS A 396 -18.12 -16.31 -6.21
C LYS A 396 -19.37 -15.50 -6.48
N GLU A 397 -19.47 -14.96 -7.70
CA GLU A 397 -20.61 -14.13 -8.12
C GLU A 397 -20.88 -12.96 -7.14
N GLY A 398 -19.83 -12.41 -6.51
CA GLY A 398 -19.91 -11.30 -5.57
C GLY A 398 -19.99 -11.67 -4.09
N ASP A 399 -20.24 -12.94 -3.74
CA ASP A 399 -20.34 -13.39 -2.35
C ASP A 399 -19.04 -13.17 -1.57
N TYR A 400 -17.89 -13.33 -2.24
CA TYR A 400 -16.60 -13.06 -1.64
C TYR A 400 -16.50 -11.59 -1.19
N TYR A 401 -16.86 -10.67 -2.08
CA TYR A 401 -16.79 -9.23 -1.85
C TYR A 401 -17.74 -8.78 -0.73
N LEU A 402 -18.97 -9.29 -0.74
CA LEU A 402 -19.98 -8.97 0.27
C LEU A 402 -19.55 -9.48 1.66
N LYS A 403 -18.92 -10.65 1.74
CA LYS A 403 -18.36 -11.18 3.00
C LYS A 403 -17.27 -10.26 3.55
N GLU A 404 -16.37 -9.75 2.72
CA GLU A 404 -15.34 -8.80 3.16
C GLU A 404 -15.94 -7.48 3.64
N PHE A 405 -16.88 -6.90 2.88
CA PHE A 405 -17.59 -5.69 3.31
C PHE A 405 -18.33 -5.87 4.63
N ASP A 406 -19.02 -7.00 4.81
CA ASP A 406 -19.75 -7.29 6.05
C ASP A 406 -18.81 -7.39 7.24
N ALA A 407 -17.63 -7.99 7.08
CA ALA A 407 -16.61 -8.03 8.11
C ALA A 407 -16.01 -6.65 8.41
N ALA A 408 -15.80 -5.81 7.38
CA ALA A 408 -15.31 -4.44 7.55
C ALA A 408 -16.34 -3.59 8.31
N ILE A 409 -17.61 -3.61 7.91
CA ILE A 409 -18.68 -2.84 8.55
C ILE A 409 -18.89 -3.28 10.00
N ALA A 410 -18.75 -4.57 10.30
CA ALA A 410 -18.94 -5.13 11.64
C ALA A 410 -17.94 -4.61 12.69
N VAL A 411 -16.78 -4.08 12.27
CA VAL A 411 -15.78 -3.50 13.17
C VAL A 411 -15.90 -1.98 13.29
N GLU A 412 -16.95 -1.40 12.71
CA GLU A 412 -17.32 0.02 12.80
C GLU A 412 -16.16 0.99 12.49
N PRO A 413 -15.46 0.81 11.35
CA PRO A 413 -14.26 1.56 11.06
C PRO A 413 -14.60 3.01 10.66
N PRO A 414 -13.73 3.99 10.97
CA PRO A 414 -13.92 5.37 10.56
C PRO A 414 -13.80 5.58 9.04
N LEU A 415 -13.12 4.65 8.35
CA LEU A 415 -12.91 4.65 6.90
C LEU A 415 -12.89 3.20 6.40
N ILE A 416 -13.31 2.95 5.15
CA ILE A 416 -13.09 1.67 4.44
C ILE A 416 -12.27 1.96 3.19
N SER A 417 -11.32 1.09 2.86
CA SER A 417 -10.61 1.12 1.58
C SER A 417 -11.01 -0.07 0.70
N ILE A 418 -11.01 0.11 -0.61
CA ILE A 418 -11.33 -0.92 -1.60
C ILE A 418 -10.08 -1.20 -2.43
N THR A 419 -9.66 -2.47 -2.46
CA THR A 419 -8.58 -3.00 -3.28
C THR A 419 -9.21 -3.86 -4.37
N SER A 420 -9.45 -3.32 -5.57
CA SER A 420 -9.03 -2.00 -6.07
C SER A 420 -10.01 -1.48 -7.12
N PHE A 421 -9.80 -0.25 -7.61
CA PHE A 421 -10.50 0.21 -8.80
C PHE A 421 -10.04 -0.58 -10.01
N ASN A 422 -8.74 -0.54 -10.32
CA ASN A 422 -8.17 -1.04 -11.57
C ASN A 422 -6.79 -1.71 -11.45
N GLU A 423 -6.50 -2.43 -10.36
CA GLU A 423 -5.31 -3.30 -10.31
C GLU A 423 -5.58 -4.60 -11.10
N TRP A 424 -5.55 -4.48 -12.42
CA TRP A 424 -5.88 -5.56 -13.35
C TRP A 424 -4.91 -6.74 -13.25
N HIS A 425 -3.65 -6.50 -12.92
CA HIS A 425 -2.64 -7.54 -12.80
C HIS A 425 -2.97 -8.54 -11.70
N GLU A 426 -3.62 -8.08 -10.64
CA GLU A 426 -3.96 -8.90 -9.48
C GLU A 426 -5.41 -9.37 -9.46
N GLY A 427 -6.18 -9.05 -10.51
CA GLY A 427 -7.57 -9.47 -10.63
C GLY A 427 -8.47 -8.93 -9.52
N SER A 428 -8.07 -7.83 -8.87
CA SER A 428 -8.79 -7.22 -7.73
C SER A 428 -9.67 -6.04 -8.13
N GLN A 429 -9.70 -5.70 -9.43
CA GLN A 429 -10.42 -4.54 -9.95
C GLN A 429 -11.95 -4.64 -9.79
N ILE A 430 -12.60 -3.53 -9.45
CA ILE A 430 -14.06 -3.34 -9.57
C ILE A 430 -14.46 -2.64 -10.87
N GLU A 431 -13.50 -2.11 -11.63
CA GLU A 431 -13.68 -1.53 -12.97
C GLU A 431 -14.42 -2.53 -13.89
N LEU A 432 -15.17 -1.98 -14.86
CA LEU A 432 -15.95 -2.76 -15.82
C LEU A 432 -15.08 -3.76 -16.59
N ALA A 433 -15.39 -5.06 -16.48
CA ALA A 433 -14.76 -6.12 -17.27
C ALA A 433 -15.76 -6.75 -18.25
N VAL A 434 -15.24 -7.31 -19.34
CA VAL A 434 -16.04 -7.95 -20.39
C VAL A 434 -15.52 -9.35 -20.73
N PRO A 435 -16.41 -10.28 -21.16
CA PRO A 435 -15.98 -11.55 -21.72
C PRO A 435 -15.09 -11.34 -22.94
N LYS A 436 -13.94 -12.02 -22.96
CA LYS A 436 -12.98 -11.99 -24.08
C LYS A 436 -12.36 -13.35 -24.26
N ILE A 437 -12.22 -13.74 -25.53
CA ILE A 437 -11.45 -14.91 -25.96
C ILE A 437 -10.32 -14.40 -26.86
N ALA A 438 -9.10 -14.85 -26.59
CA ALA A 438 -7.90 -14.56 -27.37
C ALA A 438 -7.19 -15.89 -27.66
N GLY A 439 -7.34 -16.39 -28.89
CA GLY A 439 -6.87 -17.72 -29.26
C GLY A 439 -7.50 -18.81 -28.38
N ALA A 440 -6.67 -19.57 -27.67
CA ALA A 440 -7.12 -20.61 -26.74
C ALA A 440 -7.38 -20.11 -25.31
N PHE A 441 -7.01 -18.86 -24.99
CA PHE A 441 -7.21 -18.30 -23.66
C PHE A 441 -8.58 -17.63 -23.56
N LYS A 442 -9.35 -18.00 -22.53
CA LYS A 442 -10.59 -17.34 -22.15
C LYS A 442 -10.31 -16.52 -20.89
N TYR A 443 -10.46 -15.21 -20.99
CA TYR A 443 -10.37 -14.33 -19.82
C TYR A 443 -11.51 -14.64 -18.85
N VAL A 444 -11.22 -14.49 -17.55
CA VAL A 444 -12.27 -14.52 -16.53
C VAL A 444 -13.14 -13.27 -16.72
N ASP A 445 -14.43 -13.39 -16.44
CA ASP A 445 -15.41 -12.34 -16.66
C ASP A 445 -16.43 -12.32 -15.50
N TYR A 446 -17.42 -11.42 -15.60
CA TYR A 446 -18.43 -11.20 -14.55
C TYR A 446 -19.76 -11.90 -14.86
N LEU A 447 -19.81 -12.77 -15.88
CA LEU A 447 -21.05 -13.48 -16.23
C LEU A 447 -21.53 -14.37 -15.07
N PRO A 448 -22.86 -14.54 -14.91
CA PRO A 448 -23.93 -14.09 -15.80
C PRO A 448 -24.33 -12.61 -15.62
N HIS A 449 -23.66 -11.85 -14.76
CA HIS A 449 -23.95 -10.44 -14.52
C HIS A 449 -23.34 -9.52 -15.60
N GLY A 450 -23.76 -8.25 -15.58
CA GLY A 450 -23.23 -7.22 -16.47
C GLY A 450 -21.83 -6.74 -16.06
N PRO A 451 -21.13 -5.98 -16.93
CA PRO A 451 -19.81 -5.43 -16.64
C PRO A 451 -19.76 -4.56 -15.37
N ASP A 452 -20.87 -3.93 -15.00
CA ASP A 452 -21.01 -2.98 -13.87
C ASP A 452 -21.37 -3.63 -12.54
N PHE A 453 -21.35 -4.97 -12.50
CA PHE A 453 -21.77 -5.74 -11.34
C PHE A 453 -21.06 -5.33 -10.03
N TYR A 454 -19.73 -5.19 -10.05
CA TYR A 454 -18.97 -4.85 -8.85
C TYR A 454 -19.11 -3.38 -8.43
N LEU A 455 -19.42 -2.46 -9.36
CA LEU A 455 -19.76 -1.08 -9.03
C LEU A 455 -21.10 -1.02 -8.29
N LYS A 456 -22.12 -1.74 -8.78
CA LYS A 456 -23.44 -1.85 -8.12
C LYS A 456 -23.36 -2.52 -6.75
N LEU A 457 -22.55 -3.56 -6.60
CA LEU A 457 -22.31 -4.17 -5.29
C LEU A 457 -21.61 -3.21 -4.34
N THR A 458 -20.65 -2.43 -4.83
CA THR A 458 -19.97 -1.40 -4.03
C THR A 458 -20.97 -0.36 -3.54
N GLU A 459 -21.81 0.21 -4.42
CA GLU A 459 -22.85 1.17 -4.03
C GLU A 459 -23.77 0.62 -2.93
N LYS A 460 -24.25 -0.61 -3.10
CA LYS A 460 -25.08 -1.30 -2.09
C LYS A 460 -24.35 -1.42 -0.74
N SER A 461 -23.08 -1.81 -0.75
CA SER A 461 -22.28 -1.96 0.47
C SER A 461 -21.96 -0.62 1.13
N ILE A 462 -21.70 0.43 0.36
CA ILE A 462 -21.50 1.79 0.88
C ILE A 462 -22.78 2.31 1.54
N ASN A 463 -23.96 2.06 0.96
CA ASN A 463 -25.24 2.41 1.58
C ASN A 463 -25.48 1.68 2.91
N LYS A 464 -25.10 0.39 2.98
CA LYS A 464 -25.12 -0.38 4.23
C LYS A 464 -24.16 0.20 5.27
N TYR A 465 -22.93 0.53 4.87
CA TYR A 465 -21.93 1.15 5.73
C TYR A 465 -22.42 2.49 6.28
N LYS A 466 -22.88 3.39 5.41
CA LYS A 466 -23.45 4.69 5.79
C LYS A 466 -24.58 4.55 6.79
N THR A 467 -25.55 3.68 6.50
CA THR A 467 -26.68 3.42 7.42
C THR A 467 -26.20 2.96 8.80
N LYS A 468 -25.20 2.07 8.85
CA LYS A 468 -24.64 1.58 10.11
C LYS A 468 -23.90 2.69 10.87
N MET A 469 -23.12 3.54 10.19
CA MET A 469 -22.38 4.63 10.82
C MET A 469 -23.31 5.74 11.33
N ASP A 470 -24.37 6.08 10.59
CA ASP A 470 -25.37 7.07 11.00
C ASP A 470 -26.17 6.63 12.24
N MET A 471 -26.29 5.32 12.51
CA MET A 471 -26.91 4.79 13.74
C MET A 471 -26.00 4.87 14.97
N ILE A 472 -24.69 4.99 14.79
CA ILE A 472 -23.69 5.00 15.88
C ILE A 472 -23.38 6.43 16.34
N ARG A 473 -23.48 7.40 15.42
CA ARG A 473 -23.36 8.84 15.69
C ARG A 473 -24.59 9.35 16.43
#